data_AF-A0A947EE78-F1
#
_entry.id   AF-A0A947EE78-F1
#
_cell.length_a   1.000
_cell.length_b   1.000
_cell.length_c   1.000
_cell.angle_alpha   90.00
_cell.angle_beta   90.00
_cell.angle_gamma   90.00
#
_symmetry.space_group_name_H-M   'P 1'
#
loop_
_entity.id
_entity.type
_entity.pdbx_description
1 polymer ?
#
loop_
_entity_poly.entity_id
_entity_poly.type
_entity_poly.pdbx_seq_one_letter_code
_entity_poly.pdbx_strand_id
1 'polypeptide(L)' 'MFAPFPGLRFDPAIVGDVAAATSPPYDVIDAALRAELEASSPYNMAHILLPDEADP' A
#
# COMPACT_ATOMS: atom_id res chain seq x y z
N MET A 1 -30.00 13.81 1.65
CA MET A 1 -29.85 12.37 1.97
C MET A 1 -28.42 11.99 1.63
N PHE A 2 -27.64 11.47 2.57
CA PHE A 2 -26.29 10.99 2.30
C PHE A 2 -26.36 9.53 1.87
N ALA A 3 -25.65 9.18 0.80
CA ALA A 3 -25.46 7.81 0.35
C ALA A 3 -23.95 7.51 0.33
N PRO A 4 -23.54 6.28 0.64
CA PRO A 4 -22.13 5.90 0.55
C PRO A 4 -21.66 5.94 -0.90
N PHE A 5 -20.39 6.24 -1.10
CA PHE A 5 -19.74 6.08 -2.39
C PHE A 5 -19.58 4.59 -2.72
N PRO A 6 -19.68 4.18 -3.99
CA PRO A 6 -19.36 2.82 -4.39
C PRO A 6 -17.90 2.49 -4.02
N GLY A 7 -17.70 1.38 -3.30
CA GLY A 7 -16.36 0.91 -2.98
C GLY A 7 -15.63 0.39 -4.22
N LEU A 8 -14.33 0.68 -4.32
CA LEU A 8 -13.45 0.11 -5.35
C LEU A 8 -12.76 -1.15 -4.81
N ARG A 9 -12.35 -2.03 -5.72
CA ARG A 9 -11.54 -3.22 -5.43
C ARG A 9 -10.26 -3.18 -6.24
N PHE A 10 -9.19 -3.74 -5.71
CA PHE A 10 -7.97 -3.99 -6.49
C PHE A 10 -8.25 -4.96 -7.64
N ASP A 11 -7.57 -4.75 -8.76
CA ASP A 11 -7.60 -5.66 -9.90
C ASP A 11 -6.60 -6.81 -9.65
N PRO A 12 -7.05 -8.05 -9.41
CA PRO A 12 -6.16 -9.18 -9.13
C PRO A 12 -5.27 -9.55 -10.33
N ALA A 13 -5.64 -9.17 -11.56
CA ALA A 13 -4.78 -9.37 -12.72
C ALA A 13 -3.56 -8.42 -12.73
N ILE A 14 -3.65 -7.30 -11.99
CA ILE A 14 -2.56 -6.32 -11.86
C ILE A 14 -1.77 -6.59 -10.57
N VAL A 15 -2.46 -6.70 -9.43
CA VAL A 15 -1.79 -6.76 -8.12
C VAL A 15 -1.42 -8.18 -7.68
N GLY A 16 -1.95 -9.20 -8.34
CA GLY A 16 -1.82 -10.59 -7.89
C GLY A 16 -2.52 -10.80 -6.55
N ASP A 17 -1.74 -11.14 -5.52
CA ASP A 17 -2.24 -11.26 -4.16
C ASP A 17 -2.52 -9.86 -3.57
N VAL A 18 -3.78 -9.61 -3.23
CA VAL A 18 -4.22 -8.34 -2.61
C VAL A 18 -3.47 -8.07 -1.31
N ALA A 19 -3.10 -9.10 -0.55
CA ALA A 19 -2.34 -8.91 0.69
C ALA A 19 -0.99 -8.21 0.43
N ALA A 20 -0.33 -8.52 -0.69
CA ALA A 20 0.93 -7.91 -1.10
C ALA A 20 0.79 -6.45 -1.54
N ALA A 21 -0.41 -6.00 -1.91
CA ALA A 21 -0.70 -4.60 -2.22
C ALA A 21 -1.01 -3.77 -0.96
N THR A 22 -1.32 -4.40 0.17
CA THR A 22 -1.68 -3.71 1.41
C THR A 22 -0.52 -3.63 2.39
N SER A 23 -0.61 -2.72 3.36
CA SER A 23 0.34 -2.60 4.46
C SER A 23 -0.40 -2.42 5.79
N PRO A 24 0.26 -2.69 6.92
CA PRO A 24 -0.18 -2.17 8.21
C PRO A 24 -0.29 -0.64 8.20
N PRO A 25 -0.91 -0.04 9.24
CA PRO A 25 -0.84 1.39 9.48
C PRO A 25 0.61 1.92 9.52
N TYR A 26 0.83 3.13 9.01
CA TYR A 26 2.17 3.71 8.85
C TYR A 26 2.92 3.90 10.17
N ASP A 27 2.20 4.09 11.28
CA ASP A 27 2.74 4.34 12.61
C ASP A 27 3.36 3.09 13.27
N VAL A 28 3.10 1.90 12.73
CA VAL A 28 3.68 0.64 13.21
C VAL A 28 4.74 0.06 12.27
N ILE A 29 5.05 0.76 11.17
CA ILE A 29 6.03 0.31 10.17
C ILE A 29 7.37 0.99 10.44
N ASP A 30 8.38 0.20 10.80
CA ASP A 30 9.77 0.67 10.87
C ASP A 30 10.47 0.58 9.50
N ALA A 31 11.72 1.07 9.41
CA ALA A 31 12.46 1.11 8.15
C ALA A 31 12.77 -0.29 7.57
N ALA A 32 12.94 -1.30 8.42
CA ALA A 32 13.22 -2.66 7.96
C ALA A 32 11.95 -3.30 7.37
N LEU A 33 10.84 -3.20 8.10
CA LEU A 33 9.54 -3.68 7.65
C LEU A 33 9.06 -2.93 6.39
N ARG A 34 9.32 -1.62 6.30
CA ARG A 34 9.03 -0.84 5.10
C ARG A 34 9.73 -1.42 3.88
N ALA A 35 11.04 -1.67 3.96
CA ALA A 35 11.80 -2.23 2.84
C ALA A 35 11.29 -3.62 2.43
N GLU A 36 10.90 -4.45 3.40
CA GLU A 36 10.29 -5.76 3.11
C GLU A 36 8.94 -5.63 2.39
N LEU A 37 8.08 -4.72 2.85
CA LEU A 37 6.78 -4.46 2.23
C LEU A 37 6.93 -3.91 0.80
N GLU A 38 7.83 -2.96 0.59
CA GLU A 38 8.11 -2.38 -0.73
C GLU A 38 8.69 -3.40 -1.70
N ALA A 39 9.56 -4.29 -1.22
CA ALA A 39 10.11 -5.39 -2.02
C ALA A 39 9.07 -6.48 -2.32
N SER A 40 8.03 -6.63 -1.48
CA SER A 40 7.00 -7.65 -1.67
C SER A 40 6.12 -7.40 -2.90
N SER A 41 5.92 -6.13 -3.28
CA SER A 41 5.14 -5.75 -4.46
C SER A 41 5.46 -4.31 -4.90
N PRO A 42 5.57 -4.07 -6.22
CA PRO A 42 5.65 -2.70 -6.74
C PRO A 42 4.38 -1.87 -6.48
N TYR A 43 3.28 -2.51 -6.05
CA TYR A 43 2.00 -1.87 -5.75
C TYR A 43 1.68 -1.83 -4.25
N ASN A 44 2.63 -2.15 -3.37
CA ASN A 44 2.39 -2.09 -1.94
C ASN A 44 2.10 -0.64 -1.48
N MET A 45 1.10 -0.45 -0.61
CA MET A 45 0.75 0.88 -0.09
C MET A 45 1.88 1.59 0.66
N ALA A 46 2.90 0.87 1.15
CA ALA A 46 4.06 1.45 1.82
C ALA A 46 4.77 2.53 0.98
N HIS A 47 4.83 2.36 -0.35
CA HIS A 47 5.40 3.34 -1.30
C HIS A 47 4.72 4.72 -1.23
N ILE A 48 3.44 4.77 -0.82
CA ILE A 48 2.65 6.01 -0.76
C ILE A 48 2.53 6.53 0.68
N LEU A 49 2.37 5.63 1.64
CA LEU A 49 2.14 5.98 3.05
C LEU A 49 3.41 6.45 3.76
N LEU A 50 4.57 5.93 3.34
CA LEU A 50 5.89 6.27 3.86
C LEU A 50 6.83 6.53 2.68
N PRO A 51 6.62 7.60 1.89
CA PRO A 51 7.48 7.90 0.76
C PRO A 51 8.91 8.17 1.24
N ASP A 52 9.91 7.77 0.45
CA ASP A 52 11.27 8.25 0.68
C ASP A 52 11.30 9.76 0.54
N GLU A 53 12.02 10.42 1.44
CA GLU A 53 12.24 11.88 1.39
C GLU A 53 13.02 12.31 0.13
N ALA A 54 13.56 11.33 -0.61
CA ALA A 54 14.24 11.50 -1.87
C ALA A 54 13.28 11.44 -3.08
N ASP A 55 12.34 12.39 -3.18
CA ASP A 55 11.77 12.80 -4.46
C ASP A 55 11.45 14.31 -4.43
N PRO A 56 12.26 15.17 -5.07
CA PRO A 56 11.99 16.61 -5.23
C PRO A 56 10.92 16.93 -6.28
#